data_AF-A0A9P8I2G2-F1
#
_entry.id   AF-A0A9P8I2G2-F1
#
_cell.length_a   1.000
_cell.length_b   1.000
_cell.length_c   1.000
_cell.angle_alpha   90.00
_cell.angle_beta   90.00
_cell.angle_gamma   90.00
#
_symmetry.space_group_name_H-M   'P 1'
#
loop_
_entity.id
_entity.type
_entity.pdbx_description
1 polymer ?
#
loop_
_entity_poly.entity_id
_entity_poly.type
_entity_poly.pdbx_seq_one_letter_code
_entity_poly.pdbx_strand_id
1 'polypeptide(L)'
;MKNPFANLTVAVAGNFGKKVKSGDIQRWVEKAGGVYSAKVSKNTTHLVCSWEDYKAKSPKANFMGPAAAGTYPVKKACQHGIHVVSYDWLEDSLQARRARKERGKYLMANVEKEKRKEKKLIKRGIKKVDKKIRKGEKKADTHHIYVDETGFEYNIRLARVVDIATNKNDYFYLKIYETNTLPHLYASIARYRRPGAAGTEILSPIGSYFHEAFASFRRGFEARTGRFWEDRLDRVAQMGEREVVGGKYFYRPPAFQWA
;
A
#
# COMPACT_ATOMS: atom_id res chain seq x y z
N MET A 1 22.03 -17.19 27.83
CA MET A 1 21.08 -16.82 26.73
C MET A 1 21.91 -16.40 25.52
N LYS A 2 21.49 -16.70 24.29
CA LYS A 2 22.18 -16.15 23.10
C LYS A 2 21.87 -14.66 23.02
N ASN A 3 22.91 -13.84 23.00
CA ASN A 3 22.84 -12.38 22.87
C ASN A 3 23.20 -12.01 21.42
N PRO A 4 22.23 -12.04 20.48
CA PRO A 4 22.52 -11.85 19.07
C PRO A 4 23.09 -10.46 18.77
N PHE A 5 22.91 -9.49 19.66
CA PHE A 5 23.37 -8.11 19.50
C PHE A 5 24.48 -7.70 20.47
N ALA A 6 25.20 -8.66 21.06
CA ALA A 6 26.21 -8.44 22.11
C ALA A 6 27.25 -7.32 21.86
N ASN A 7 27.50 -6.96 20.59
CA ASN A 7 28.46 -5.91 20.19
C ASN A 7 27.83 -4.81 19.32
N LEU A 8 26.50 -4.71 19.32
CA LEU A 8 25.79 -3.77 18.45
C LEU A 8 25.26 -2.60 19.26
N THR A 9 25.65 -1.40 18.85
CA THR A 9 24.98 -0.16 19.24
C THR A 9 24.00 0.24 18.15
N VAL A 10 22.71 0.24 18.45
CA VAL A 10 21.62 0.48 17.49
C VAL A 10 20.96 1.82 17.79
N ALA A 11 20.95 2.69 16.79
CA ALA A 11 20.12 3.88 16.76
C ALA A 11 18.92 3.69 15.83
N VAL A 12 17.89 4.50 16.00
CA VAL A 12 16.64 4.39 15.26
C VAL A 12 16.25 5.76 14.69
N ALA A 13 15.82 5.79 13.43
CA ALA A 13 15.24 6.98 12.81
C ALA A 13 13.95 6.61 12.08
N GLY A 14 12.82 7.04 12.65
CA GLY A 14 11.53 6.99 11.99
C GLY A 14 10.42 6.26 12.74
N ASN A 15 9.28 6.14 12.07
CA ASN A 15 8.10 5.44 12.55
C ASN A 15 7.96 4.10 11.82
N PHE A 16 7.73 3.02 12.57
CA PHE A 16 7.66 1.64 12.08
C PHE A 16 6.24 1.06 12.13
N GLY A 17 5.23 1.94 12.16
CA GLY A 17 3.82 1.59 12.09
C GLY A 17 3.17 1.37 13.45
N LYS A 18 1.84 1.27 13.45
CA LYS A 18 1.00 1.24 14.67
C LYS A 18 1.29 0.05 15.61
N LYS A 19 1.91 -1.01 15.10
CA LYS A 19 2.25 -2.21 15.88
C LYS A 19 3.53 -2.03 16.71
N VAL A 20 4.39 -1.08 16.35
CA VAL A 20 5.64 -0.79 17.05
C VAL A 20 5.43 0.48 17.88
N LYS A 21 5.35 0.33 19.20
CA LYS A 21 5.15 1.45 20.13
C LYS A 21 6.47 2.16 20.43
N SER A 22 6.37 3.38 20.97
CA SER A 22 7.53 4.10 21.46
C SER A 22 8.27 3.26 22.52
N GLY A 23 9.58 3.08 22.36
CA GLY A 23 10.42 2.29 23.28
C GLY A 23 10.46 0.78 23.00
N ASP A 24 9.60 0.23 22.14
CA ASP A 24 9.62 -1.21 21.84
C ASP A 24 10.97 -1.64 21.24
N ILE A 25 11.47 -0.89 20.26
CA ILE A 25 12.76 -1.18 19.62
C ILE A 25 13.91 -1.11 20.63
N GLN A 26 13.91 -0.13 21.53
CA GLN A 26 14.90 -0.03 22.60
C GLN A 26 14.90 -1.33 23.43
N ARG A 27 13.72 -1.71 23.95
CA ARG A 27 13.56 -2.92 24.77
C ARG A 27 14.00 -4.19 24.01
N TRP A 28 13.69 -4.30 22.73
CA TRP A 28 14.07 -5.47 21.93
C TRP A 28 15.58 -5.54 21.69
N VAL A 29 16.23 -4.41 21.41
CA VAL A 29 17.69 -4.34 21.24
C VAL A 29 18.39 -4.71 22.54
N GLU A 30 17.98 -4.14 23.66
CA GLU A 30 18.57 -4.39 24.98
C GLU A 30 18.36 -5.84 25.43
N LYS A 31 17.14 -6.40 25.25
CA LYS A 31 16.84 -7.80 25.57
C LYS A 31 17.64 -8.79 24.70
N ALA A 32 18.02 -8.37 23.49
CA ALA A 32 18.89 -9.12 22.58
C ALA A 32 20.39 -8.94 22.89
N GLY A 33 20.73 -8.20 23.94
CA GLY A 33 22.09 -7.96 24.42
C GLY A 33 22.83 -6.83 23.70
N GLY A 34 22.13 -6.01 22.92
CA GLY A 34 22.69 -4.82 22.28
C GLY A 34 22.50 -3.56 23.11
N VAL A 35 23.12 -2.47 22.66
CA VAL A 35 22.99 -1.14 23.27
C VAL A 35 22.09 -0.29 22.40
N TYR A 36 21.01 0.23 22.96
CA TYR A 36 20.21 1.25 22.29
C TYR A 36 20.84 2.63 22.43
N SER A 37 20.88 3.39 21.34
CA SER A 37 21.31 4.79 21.36
C SER A 37 20.21 5.70 20.83
N ALA A 38 19.78 6.65 21.66
CA ALA A 38 18.78 7.65 21.28
C ALA A 38 19.26 8.60 20.16
N LYS A 39 20.59 8.73 19.97
CA LYS A 39 21.20 9.59 18.94
C LYS A 39 22.28 8.82 18.19
N VAL A 40 22.44 9.12 16.91
CA VAL A 40 23.57 8.59 16.11
C VAL A 40 24.88 9.21 16.60
N SER A 41 25.86 8.37 16.92
CA SER A 41 27.20 8.73 17.41
C SER A 41 28.28 7.87 16.72
N LYS A 42 29.56 8.17 16.93
CA LYS A 42 30.67 7.37 16.36
C LYS A 42 30.67 5.90 16.80
N ASN A 43 30.10 5.61 17.97
CA ASN A 43 30.00 4.24 18.50
C ASN A 43 28.75 3.50 18.02
N THR A 44 27.88 4.18 17.26
CA THR A 44 26.70 3.55 16.66
C THR A 44 27.15 2.63 15.54
N THR A 45 26.72 1.37 15.59
CA THR A 45 27.05 0.37 14.58
C THR A 45 25.97 0.29 13.49
N HIS A 46 24.71 0.47 13.90
CA HIS A 46 23.54 0.32 13.05
C HIS A 46 22.57 1.48 13.25
N LEU A 47 22.05 2.01 12.14
CA LEU A 47 20.89 2.88 12.12
C LEU A 47 19.73 2.13 11.48
N VAL A 48 18.76 1.71 12.28
CA VAL A 48 17.48 1.18 11.77
C VAL A 48 16.62 2.35 11.34
N CYS A 49 16.28 2.41 10.06
CA CYS A 49 15.64 3.57 9.46
C CYS A 49 14.34 3.18 8.73
N SER A 50 13.32 4.04 8.80
CA SER A 50 12.11 3.91 7.97
C SER A 50 12.40 4.35 6.53
N TRP A 51 11.62 3.87 5.55
CA TRP A 51 11.77 4.33 4.16
C TRP A 51 11.49 5.84 4.03
N GLU A 52 10.53 6.33 4.80
CA GLU A 52 10.11 7.72 4.87
C GLU A 52 11.26 8.62 5.34
N ASP A 53 11.95 8.23 6.40
CA ASP A 53 13.06 9.00 6.97
C ASP A 53 14.34 8.86 6.15
N TYR A 54 14.54 7.72 5.49
CA TYR A 54 15.63 7.54 4.56
C TYR A 54 15.46 8.43 3.32
N LYS A 55 14.24 8.60 2.79
CA LYS A 55 14.00 9.43 1.60
C LYS A 55 13.71 10.91 1.92
N ALA A 56 13.42 11.26 3.17
CA ALA A 56 13.06 12.61 3.56
C ALA A 56 14.24 13.59 3.36
N LYS A 57 13.94 14.82 2.95
CA LYS A 57 14.93 15.87 2.71
C LYS A 57 15.27 16.57 4.03
N SER A 58 16.56 16.70 4.37
CA SER A 58 16.98 17.66 5.38
C SER A 58 16.65 19.10 4.95
N PRO A 59 16.41 20.07 5.86
CA PRO A 59 15.98 21.43 5.51
C PRO A 59 16.94 22.31 4.67
N LYS A 60 18.15 21.85 4.31
CA LYS A 60 19.09 22.61 3.47
C LYS A 60 19.65 21.74 2.35
N ALA A 61 19.13 21.94 1.15
CA ALA A 61 19.62 21.36 -0.09
C ALA A 61 20.69 22.27 -0.72
N ASN A 62 21.50 21.68 -1.60
CA ASN A 62 22.51 22.29 -2.48
C ASN A 62 23.93 22.28 -1.93
N PHE A 63 24.57 21.11 -1.95
CA PHE A 63 25.87 20.89 -2.60
C PHE A 63 26.24 19.40 -2.51
N MET A 64 26.69 18.81 -3.63
CA MET A 64 27.37 17.52 -3.77
C MET A 64 26.53 16.22 -3.87
N GLY A 65 27.02 15.33 -4.75
CA GLY A 65 26.39 14.10 -5.27
C GLY A 65 26.29 12.90 -4.31
N PRO A 66 26.42 11.66 -4.82
CA PRO A 66 25.27 10.83 -5.13
C PRO A 66 24.89 9.87 -3.98
N ALA A 67 24.26 10.38 -2.92
CA ALA A 67 23.41 9.59 -2.00
C ALA A 67 22.54 10.44 -1.03
N ALA A 68 22.44 11.76 -1.23
CA ALA A 68 21.91 12.68 -0.22
C ALA A 68 20.37 12.86 -0.28
N ALA A 69 19.61 11.83 0.06
CA ALA A 69 18.29 11.98 0.66
C ALA A 69 18.33 11.23 2.00
N GLY A 70 17.86 11.86 3.07
CA GLY A 70 17.98 11.35 4.43
C GLY A 70 17.89 12.46 5.47
N THR A 71 17.24 12.17 6.58
CA THR A 71 17.21 13.03 7.77
C THR A 71 18.62 13.21 8.36
N TYR A 72 18.76 14.13 9.33
CA TYR A 72 20.03 14.37 10.03
C TYR A 72 20.68 13.08 10.59
N PRO A 73 19.93 12.14 11.22
CA PRO A 73 20.46 10.83 11.61
C PRO A 73 21.07 10.03 10.47
N VAL A 74 20.43 9.96 9.30
CA VAL A 74 20.91 9.21 8.13
C VAL A 74 22.20 9.80 7.59
N LYS A 75 22.25 11.13 7.44
CA LYS A 75 23.47 11.83 7.01
C LYS A 75 24.65 11.55 7.95
N LYS A 76 24.41 11.64 9.26
CA LYS A 76 25.42 11.38 10.29
C LYS A 76 25.88 9.92 10.28
N ALA A 77 24.96 8.98 10.05
CA ALA A 77 25.28 7.57 9.91
C ALA A 77 26.22 7.33 8.71
N CYS A 78 25.90 7.89 7.55
CA CYS A 78 26.75 7.78 6.36
C CYS A 78 28.15 8.38 6.58
N GLN A 79 28.26 9.55 7.24
CA GLN A 79 29.53 10.20 7.54
C GLN A 79 30.46 9.37 8.44
N HIS A 80 29.88 8.53 9.31
CA HIS A 80 30.63 7.68 10.22
C HIS A 80 30.76 6.23 9.75
N GLY A 81 30.36 5.91 8.50
CA GLY A 81 30.43 4.54 7.98
C GLY A 81 29.47 3.56 8.66
N ILE A 82 28.39 4.07 9.26
CA ILE A 82 27.41 3.28 10.01
C ILE A 82 26.48 2.55 9.03
N HIS A 83 26.15 1.30 9.33
CA HIS A 83 25.20 0.54 8.52
C HIS A 83 23.78 1.10 8.65
N VAL A 84 23.26 1.67 7.57
CA VAL A 84 21.86 2.13 7.50
C VAL A 84 21.00 0.99 6.95
N VAL A 85 20.18 0.41 7.83
CA VAL A 85 19.42 -0.82 7.58
C VAL A 85 17.90 -0.58 7.69
N SER A 86 17.12 -1.41 7.01
CA SER A 86 15.66 -1.43 7.13
C SER A 86 15.21 -2.06 8.44
N TYR A 87 13.95 -1.84 8.81
CA TYR A 87 13.32 -2.50 9.97
C TYR A 87 13.35 -4.03 9.86
N ASP A 88 13.17 -4.57 8.65
CA ASP A 88 13.21 -6.02 8.39
C ASP A 88 14.52 -6.67 8.87
N TRP A 89 15.64 -5.93 8.85
CA TRP A 89 16.90 -6.45 9.39
C TRP A 89 16.81 -6.73 10.89
N LEU A 90 16.21 -5.80 11.63
CA LEU A 90 16.03 -5.92 13.08
C LEU A 90 15.06 -7.07 13.38
N GLU A 91 13.91 -7.08 12.72
CA GLU A 91 12.88 -8.11 12.88
C GLU A 91 13.42 -9.52 12.54
N ASP A 92 14.03 -9.69 11.36
CA ASP A 92 14.58 -10.97 10.91
C ASP A 92 15.76 -11.43 11.80
N SER A 93 16.48 -10.51 12.45
CA SER A 93 17.55 -10.83 13.40
C SER A 93 17.02 -11.29 14.75
N LEU A 94 15.98 -10.62 15.25
CA LEU A 94 15.31 -10.96 16.49
C LEU A 94 14.62 -12.33 16.37
N GLN A 95 13.87 -12.56 15.28
CA GLN A 95 13.20 -13.83 15.00
C GLN A 95 14.21 -14.98 14.86
N ALA A 96 15.33 -14.74 14.17
CA ALA A 96 16.38 -15.75 14.00
C ALA A 96 17.25 -15.97 15.24
N ARG A 97 17.12 -15.11 16.27
CA ARG A 97 17.98 -15.08 17.47
C ARG A 97 19.48 -15.02 17.11
N ARG A 98 19.80 -14.33 16.01
CA ARG A 98 21.15 -14.08 15.47
C ARG A 98 21.13 -12.84 14.60
N ALA A 99 22.11 -11.94 14.76
CA ALA A 99 22.28 -10.81 13.86
C ALA A 99 22.34 -11.26 12.39
N ARG A 100 21.45 -10.71 11.56
CA ARG A 100 21.52 -10.85 10.11
C ARG A 100 22.69 -10.04 9.59
N LYS A 101 23.30 -10.49 8.49
CA LYS A 101 24.36 -9.72 7.83
C LYS A 101 23.77 -8.45 7.20
N GLU A 102 24.48 -7.34 7.34
CA GLU A 102 24.13 -5.98 6.93
C GLU A 102 24.31 -5.80 5.41
N ARG A 103 23.72 -6.68 4.62
CA ARG A 103 23.94 -6.76 3.18
C ARG A 103 22.67 -7.15 2.43
N GLY A 104 22.68 -6.94 1.12
CA GLY A 104 21.56 -7.32 0.26
C GLY A 104 20.29 -6.55 0.61
N LYS A 105 19.16 -7.25 0.77
CA LYS A 105 17.82 -6.65 0.96
C LYS A 105 17.68 -5.72 2.16
N TYR A 106 18.58 -5.80 3.13
CA TYR A 106 18.50 -5.05 4.38
C TYR A 106 19.09 -3.64 4.32
N LEU A 107 20.04 -3.38 3.41
CA LEU A 107 20.64 -2.05 3.31
C LEU A 107 19.67 -1.09 2.64
N MET A 108 19.45 0.09 3.24
CA MET A 108 18.50 1.07 2.69
C MET A 108 18.88 1.54 1.29
N ALA A 109 20.18 1.57 0.94
CA ALA A 109 20.64 1.83 -0.42
C ALA A 109 20.16 0.78 -1.44
N ASN A 110 20.09 -0.49 -1.04
CA ASN A 110 19.56 -1.56 -1.88
C ASN A 110 18.04 -1.52 -1.96
N VAL A 111 17.36 -1.24 -0.84
CA VAL A 111 15.91 -0.98 -0.82
C VAL A 111 15.55 0.15 -1.78
N GLU A 112 16.33 1.24 -1.79
CA GLU A 112 16.16 2.33 -2.75
C GLU A 112 16.37 1.87 -4.20
N LYS A 113 17.44 1.11 -4.46
CA LYS A 113 17.74 0.58 -5.80
C LYS A 113 16.60 -0.28 -6.33
N GLU A 114 16.05 -1.17 -5.52
CA GLU A 114 14.92 -2.02 -5.89
C GLU A 114 13.65 -1.19 -6.15
N LYS A 115 13.30 -0.24 -5.26
CA LYS A 115 12.18 0.69 -5.49
C LYS A 115 12.36 1.53 -6.78
N ARG A 116 13.60 1.92 -7.12
CA ARG A 116 13.89 2.63 -8.38
C ARG A 116 13.72 1.74 -9.60
N LYS A 117 14.17 0.47 -9.54
CA LYS A 117 13.96 -0.52 -10.61
C LYS A 117 12.48 -0.78 -10.84
N GLU A 118 11.74 -1.01 -9.77
CA GLU A 118 10.29 -1.20 -9.77
C GLU A 118 9.57 -0.02 -10.44
N LYS A 119 9.83 1.22 -9.98
CA LYS A 119 9.28 2.43 -10.62
C LYS A 119 9.58 2.53 -12.12
N LYS A 120 10.80 2.16 -12.55
CA LYS A 120 11.17 2.15 -13.98
C LYS A 120 10.36 1.11 -14.75
N LEU A 121 10.20 -0.09 -14.20
CA LEU A 121 9.43 -1.17 -14.81
C LEU A 121 7.95 -0.77 -14.96
N ILE A 122 7.37 -0.18 -13.92
CA ILE A 122 6.00 0.37 -13.94
C ILE A 122 5.85 1.43 -15.02
N LYS A 123 6.76 2.43 -15.05
CA LYS A 123 6.71 3.48 -16.08
C LYS A 123 6.82 2.91 -17.50
N ARG A 124 7.55 1.82 -17.70
CA ARG A 124 7.60 1.10 -18.98
C ARG A 124 6.28 0.38 -19.29
N GLY A 125 5.66 -0.27 -18.30
CA GLY A 125 4.34 -0.89 -18.43
C GLY A 125 3.27 0.12 -18.85
N ILE A 126 3.15 1.24 -18.12
CA ILE A 126 2.22 2.33 -18.43
C ILE A 126 2.44 2.85 -19.86
N LYS A 127 3.70 3.08 -20.26
CA LYS A 127 4.01 3.53 -21.63
C LYS A 127 3.58 2.52 -22.71
N LYS A 128 3.71 1.21 -22.46
CA LYS A 128 3.26 0.17 -23.39
C LYS A 128 1.74 0.21 -23.55
N VAL A 129 1.03 0.34 -22.44
CA VAL A 129 -0.43 0.48 -22.42
C VAL A 129 -0.87 1.75 -23.16
N ASP A 130 -0.27 2.89 -22.87
CA ASP A 130 -0.60 4.17 -23.51
C ASP A 130 -0.36 4.11 -25.04
N LYS A 131 0.72 3.45 -25.47
CA LYS A 131 1.01 3.21 -26.89
C LYS A 131 -0.05 2.34 -27.57
N LYS A 132 -0.56 1.30 -26.89
CA LYS A 132 -1.64 0.43 -27.37
C LYS A 132 -2.94 1.20 -27.55
N ILE A 133 -3.32 2.01 -26.56
CA ILE A 133 -4.51 2.88 -26.61
C ILE A 133 -4.42 3.86 -27.79
N ARG A 134 -3.27 4.52 -27.99
CA ARG A 134 -3.06 5.46 -29.12
C ARG A 134 -3.16 4.80 -30.49
N LYS A 135 -2.92 3.50 -30.59
CA LYS A 135 -3.08 2.72 -31.82
C LYS A 135 -4.53 2.29 -32.08
N GLY A 136 -5.48 2.70 -31.25
CA GLY A 136 -6.88 2.34 -31.38
C GLY A 136 -7.24 0.95 -30.84
N GLU A 137 -6.34 0.30 -30.07
CA GLU A 137 -6.67 -0.97 -29.40
C GLU A 137 -7.84 -0.76 -28.42
N LYS A 138 -8.76 -1.73 -28.35
CA LYS A 138 -9.94 -1.63 -27.49
C LYS A 138 -9.52 -1.71 -26.03
N LYS A 139 -10.37 -1.20 -25.13
CA LYS A 139 -10.11 -1.23 -23.68
C LYS A 139 -9.82 -2.64 -23.16
N ALA A 140 -10.53 -3.66 -23.68
CA ALA A 140 -10.31 -5.06 -23.32
C ALA A 140 -8.92 -5.59 -23.71
N ASP A 141 -8.31 -5.03 -24.75
CA ASP A 141 -6.99 -5.46 -25.26
C ASP A 141 -5.83 -4.95 -24.37
N THR A 142 -6.13 -3.98 -23.50
CA THR A 142 -5.16 -3.32 -22.61
C THR A 142 -5.37 -3.66 -21.15
N HIS A 143 -6.63 -3.82 -20.72
CA HIS A 143 -7.00 -4.11 -19.34
C HIS A 143 -8.19 -5.07 -19.27
N HIS A 144 -8.23 -5.86 -18.21
CA HIS A 144 -9.37 -6.67 -17.82
C HIS A 144 -9.85 -6.27 -16.42
N ILE A 145 -11.02 -6.78 -16.02
CA ILE A 145 -11.48 -6.66 -14.63
C ILE A 145 -10.59 -7.55 -13.77
N TYR A 146 -10.08 -7.01 -12.67
CA TYR A 146 -9.31 -7.80 -11.72
C TYR A 146 -10.19 -8.89 -11.11
N VAL A 147 -9.66 -10.10 -11.10
CA VAL A 147 -10.24 -11.28 -10.47
C VAL A 147 -9.25 -11.75 -9.40
N ASP A 148 -9.72 -11.92 -8.17
CA ASP A 148 -8.83 -12.45 -7.12
C ASP A 148 -8.66 -13.97 -7.21
N GLU A 149 -7.83 -14.50 -6.32
CA GLU A 149 -7.51 -15.92 -6.21
C GLU A 149 -8.74 -16.82 -5.97
N THR A 150 -9.87 -16.24 -5.51
CA THR A 150 -11.13 -16.98 -5.29
C THR A 150 -12.02 -17.02 -6.53
N GLY A 151 -11.60 -16.38 -7.63
CA GLY A 151 -12.43 -16.18 -8.81
C GLY A 151 -13.43 -15.02 -8.66
N PHE A 152 -13.32 -14.20 -7.62
CA PHE A 152 -14.24 -13.08 -7.41
C PHE A 152 -13.87 -11.90 -8.31
N GLU A 153 -14.78 -11.55 -9.22
CA GLU A 153 -14.63 -10.40 -10.09
C GLU A 153 -14.87 -9.08 -9.35
N TYR A 154 -13.88 -8.18 -9.37
CA TYR A 154 -14.02 -6.83 -8.83
C TYR A 154 -14.75 -5.91 -9.80
N ASN A 155 -15.99 -6.28 -10.11
CA ASN A 155 -16.97 -5.51 -10.88
C ASN A 155 -18.31 -5.55 -10.14
N ILE A 156 -18.38 -4.85 -9.02
CA ILE A 156 -19.53 -4.91 -8.12
C ILE A 156 -20.59 -3.87 -8.48
N ARG A 157 -21.85 -4.25 -8.26
CA ARG A 157 -23.01 -3.37 -8.40
C ARG A 157 -23.57 -3.05 -7.02
N LEU A 158 -23.71 -1.77 -6.74
CA LEU A 158 -24.46 -1.25 -5.61
C LEU A 158 -25.81 -0.74 -6.12
N ALA A 159 -26.87 -0.98 -5.36
CA ALA A 159 -28.21 -0.50 -5.68
C ALA A 159 -28.66 0.50 -4.61
N ARG A 160 -29.50 1.46 -5.01
CA ARG A 160 -30.20 2.35 -4.10
C ARG A 160 -31.66 2.42 -4.53
N VAL A 161 -32.58 2.23 -3.60
CA VAL A 161 -34.01 2.33 -3.89
C VAL A 161 -34.39 3.80 -4.06
N VAL A 162 -34.92 4.13 -5.24
CA VAL A 162 -35.36 5.49 -5.59
C VAL A 162 -36.86 5.61 -5.43
N ASP A 163 -37.61 4.59 -5.80
CA ASP A 163 -39.06 4.55 -5.64
C ASP A 163 -39.51 3.08 -5.54
N ILE A 164 -40.12 2.75 -4.39
CA ILE A 164 -40.65 1.41 -4.11
C ILE A 164 -41.90 1.15 -4.95
N ALA A 165 -42.79 2.14 -5.09
CA ALA A 165 -44.07 1.98 -5.77
C ALA A 165 -43.89 1.71 -7.27
N THR A 166 -42.85 2.30 -7.88
CA THR A 166 -42.51 2.07 -9.30
C THR A 166 -41.33 1.12 -9.52
N ASN A 167 -40.83 0.48 -8.44
CA ASN A 167 -39.66 -0.42 -8.46
C ASN A 167 -38.44 0.19 -9.20
N LYS A 168 -38.17 1.47 -8.95
CA LYS A 168 -37.03 2.19 -9.55
C LYS A 168 -35.84 2.16 -8.61
N ASN A 169 -34.71 1.74 -9.17
CA ASN A 169 -33.43 1.69 -8.48
C ASN A 169 -32.37 2.47 -9.26
N ASP A 170 -31.53 3.17 -8.51
CA ASP A 170 -30.28 3.75 -9.02
C ASP A 170 -29.15 2.74 -8.84
N TYR A 171 -28.25 2.68 -9.83
CA TYR A 171 -27.11 1.78 -9.79
C TYR A 171 -25.78 2.52 -9.77
N PHE A 172 -24.90 2.00 -8.93
CA PHE A 172 -23.51 2.40 -8.83
C PHE A 172 -22.62 1.18 -9.09
N TYR A 173 -21.57 1.33 -9.88
CA TYR A 173 -20.61 0.27 -10.17
C TYR A 173 -19.24 0.66 -9.63
N LEU A 174 -18.62 -0.24 -8.89
CA LEU A 174 -17.22 -0.10 -8.48
C LEU A 174 -16.42 -1.20 -9.17
N LYS A 175 -15.34 -0.81 -9.84
CA LYS A 175 -14.51 -1.72 -10.64
C LYS A 175 -13.04 -1.56 -10.30
N ILE A 176 -12.32 -2.68 -10.25
CA ILE A 176 -10.86 -2.69 -10.31
C ILE A 176 -10.46 -3.27 -11.66
N TYR A 177 -9.65 -2.53 -12.41
CA TYR A 177 -9.02 -3.00 -13.63
C TYR A 177 -7.59 -3.42 -13.36
N GLU A 178 -7.13 -4.41 -14.10
CA GLU A 178 -5.76 -4.90 -14.14
C GLU A 178 -5.21 -4.82 -15.57
N THR A 179 -3.97 -4.36 -15.74
CA THR A 179 -3.31 -4.35 -17.05
C THR A 179 -2.98 -5.76 -17.51
N ASN A 180 -3.17 -6.06 -18.79
CA ASN A 180 -2.78 -7.34 -19.40
C ASN A 180 -1.25 -7.51 -19.50
N THR A 181 -0.48 -6.44 -19.32
CA THR A 181 0.99 -6.45 -19.40
C THR A 181 1.62 -6.62 -18.04
N LEU A 182 2.72 -7.36 -17.96
CA LEU A 182 3.57 -7.42 -16.77
C LEU A 182 4.50 -6.19 -16.65
N PRO A 183 4.75 -5.70 -15.42
CA PRO A 183 4.07 -6.07 -14.18
C PRO A 183 2.62 -5.59 -14.21
N HIS A 184 1.73 -6.35 -13.58
CA HIS A 184 0.33 -5.96 -13.47
C HIS A 184 0.19 -4.66 -12.69
N LEU A 185 -0.59 -3.74 -13.25
CA LEU A 185 -0.92 -2.46 -12.67
C LEU A 185 -2.43 -2.30 -12.64
N TYR A 186 -2.89 -1.50 -11.69
CA TYR A 186 -4.29 -1.49 -11.33
C TYR A 186 -4.87 -0.08 -11.45
N ALA A 187 -6.19 -0.02 -11.63
CA ALA A 187 -6.96 1.22 -11.57
C ALA A 187 -8.31 0.91 -10.90
N SER A 188 -8.74 1.75 -9.98
CA SER A 188 -10.07 1.66 -9.38
C SER A 188 -10.94 2.78 -9.92
N ILE A 189 -12.12 2.43 -10.43
CA ILE A 189 -13.07 3.40 -10.95
C ILE A 189 -14.47 3.16 -10.40
N ALA A 190 -15.19 4.27 -10.27
CA ALA A 190 -16.57 4.35 -9.88
C ALA A 190 -17.38 4.79 -11.11
N ARG A 191 -18.45 4.09 -11.45
CA ARG A 191 -19.37 4.50 -12.52
C ARG A 191 -20.78 4.55 -11.98
N TYR A 192 -21.50 5.64 -12.23
CA TYR A 192 -22.90 5.75 -11.87
C TYR A 192 -23.77 5.87 -13.12
N ARG A 193 -25.00 5.39 -12.99
CA ARG A 193 -26.04 5.56 -13.98
C ARG A 193 -27.33 5.95 -13.26
N ARG A 194 -27.82 7.13 -13.56
CA ARG A 194 -29.12 7.66 -13.11
C ARG A 194 -29.95 8.02 -14.36
N PRO A 195 -31.28 8.09 -14.28
CA PRO A 195 -32.09 8.64 -15.35
C PRO A 195 -31.58 10.04 -15.75
N GLY A 196 -31.21 10.22 -17.03
CA GLY A 196 -30.69 11.49 -17.55
C GLY A 196 -29.22 11.82 -17.24
N ALA A 197 -28.52 11.05 -16.39
CA ALA A 197 -27.12 11.34 -16.04
C ALA A 197 -26.29 10.06 -15.83
N ALA A 198 -25.16 9.97 -16.52
CA ALA A 198 -24.16 8.93 -16.30
C ALA A 198 -22.77 9.56 -16.18
N GLY A 199 -21.94 9.02 -15.30
CA GLY A 199 -20.59 9.53 -15.10
C GLY A 199 -19.62 8.48 -14.60
N THR A 200 -18.33 8.77 -14.78
CA THR A 200 -17.23 7.95 -14.29
C THR A 200 -16.33 8.80 -13.40
N GLU A 201 -16.02 8.29 -12.22
CA GLU A 201 -15.09 8.84 -11.25
C GLU A 201 -13.88 7.91 -11.17
N ILE A 202 -12.68 8.49 -11.27
CA ILE A 202 -11.43 7.75 -11.14
C ILE A 202 -11.05 7.77 -9.65
N LEU A 203 -11.14 6.62 -8.98
CA LEU A 203 -10.82 6.48 -7.55
C LEU A 203 -9.32 6.26 -7.33
N SER A 204 -8.67 5.59 -8.28
CA SER A 204 -7.21 5.54 -8.39
C SER A 204 -6.81 5.58 -9.86
N PRO A 205 -5.72 6.29 -10.20
CA PRO A 205 -5.25 6.38 -11.57
C PRO A 205 -4.78 5.01 -12.07
N ILE A 206 -4.77 4.88 -13.39
CA ILE A 206 -4.12 3.77 -14.08
C ILE A 206 -2.61 3.76 -13.78
N GLY A 207 -2.09 2.61 -13.40
CA GLY A 207 -0.69 2.49 -12.97
C GLY A 207 -0.48 2.43 -11.45
N SER A 208 -1.56 2.44 -10.66
CA SER A 208 -1.50 2.20 -9.22
C SER A 208 -1.09 0.77 -8.90
N TYR A 209 -0.46 0.57 -7.75
CA TYR A 209 -0.27 -0.77 -7.19
C TYR A 209 -1.61 -1.34 -6.74
N PHE A 210 -1.71 -2.68 -6.66
CA PHE A 210 -2.93 -3.34 -6.19
C PHE A 210 -3.41 -2.79 -4.84
N HIS A 211 -2.52 -2.70 -3.84
CA HIS A 211 -2.87 -2.21 -2.52
C HIS A 211 -3.41 -0.76 -2.52
N GLU A 212 -2.91 0.11 -3.41
CA GLU A 212 -3.40 1.48 -3.55
C GLU A 212 -4.78 1.50 -4.21
N ALA A 213 -4.94 0.79 -5.33
CA ALA A 213 -6.20 0.69 -6.05
C ALA A 213 -7.29 0.03 -5.17
N PHE A 214 -6.93 -1.01 -4.43
CA PHE A 214 -7.83 -1.69 -3.50
C PHE A 214 -8.18 -0.80 -2.29
N ALA A 215 -7.23 -0.03 -1.76
CA ALA A 215 -7.54 0.94 -0.71
C ALA A 215 -8.51 2.03 -1.19
N SER A 216 -8.31 2.58 -2.39
CA SER A 216 -9.25 3.53 -3.02
C SER A 216 -10.62 2.90 -3.27
N PHE A 217 -10.66 1.65 -3.74
CA PHE A 217 -11.90 0.90 -3.91
C PHE A 217 -12.66 0.75 -2.59
N ARG A 218 -11.99 0.33 -1.50
CA ARG A 218 -12.60 0.17 -0.18
C ARG A 218 -13.17 1.48 0.35
N ARG A 219 -12.42 2.58 0.25
CA ARG A 219 -12.91 3.92 0.58
C ARG A 219 -14.12 4.33 -0.26
N GLY A 220 -14.07 4.03 -1.56
CA GLY A 220 -15.17 4.29 -2.48
C GLY A 220 -16.44 3.50 -2.14
N PHE A 221 -16.29 2.26 -1.69
CA PHE A 221 -17.37 1.41 -1.19
C PHE A 221 -17.95 1.97 0.11
N GLU A 222 -17.10 2.26 1.09
CA GLU A 222 -17.50 2.81 2.38
C GLU A 222 -18.20 4.16 2.26
N ALA A 223 -17.70 5.06 1.41
CA ALA A 223 -18.32 6.36 1.18
C ALA A 223 -19.77 6.25 0.65
N ARG A 224 -20.08 5.19 -0.10
CA ARG A 224 -21.40 5.00 -0.75
C ARG A 224 -22.35 4.15 0.07
N THR A 225 -21.82 3.19 0.82
CA THR A 225 -22.58 2.20 1.58
C THR A 225 -22.60 2.49 3.07
N GLY A 226 -21.64 3.25 3.59
CA GLY A 226 -21.42 3.42 5.02
C GLY A 226 -20.78 2.22 5.71
N ARG A 227 -20.29 1.21 4.95
CA ARG A 227 -19.74 -0.03 5.49
C ARG A 227 -18.34 -0.29 5.01
N PHE A 228 -17.55 -0.98 5.84
CA PHE A 228 -16.29 -1.51 5.39
C PHE A 228 -16.52 -2.66 4.40
N TRP A 229 -15.59 -2.81 3.47
CA TRP A 229 -15.65 -3.86 2.44
C TRP A 229 -15.56 -5.27 3.03
N GLU A 230 -14.83 -5.40 4.13
CA GLU A 230 -14.66 -6.64 4.87
C GLU A 230 -16.00 -7.15 5.44
N ASP A 231 -16.89 -6.23 5.83
CA ASP A 231 -18.19 -6.54 6.42
C ASP A 231 -19.31 -6.70 5.37
N ARG A 232 -18.96 -6.72 4.08
CA ARG A 232 -19.93 -6.70 2.95
C ARG A 232 -20.91 -7.87 2.95
N LEU A 233 -20.59 -8.98 3.61
CA LEU A 233 -21.41 -10.20 3.65
C LEU A 233 -22.22 -10.36 4.94
N ASP A 234 -22.13 -9.42 5.89
CA ASP A 234 -22.88 -9.50 7.14
C ASP A 234 -24.39 -9.35 6.88
N ARG A 235 -25.12 -10.45 7.06
CA ARG A 235 -26.57 -10.56 6.78
C ARG A 235 -27.42 -9.76 7.76
N VAL A 236 -27.00 -9.61 9.01
CA VAL A 236 -27.74 -8.86 10.03
C VAL A 236 -27.73 -7.37 9.67
N ALA A 237 -26.58 -6.91 9.18
CA ALA A 237 -26.38 -5.53 8.72
C ALA A 237 -27.10 -5.24 7.38
N GLN A 238 -27.19 -6.22 6.47
CA GLN A 238 -27.92 -6.12 5.19
C GLN A 238 -29.45 -6.04 5.36
N MET A 239 -30.02 -6.69 6.38
CA MET A 239 -31.47 -6.65 6.67
C MET A 239 -31.91 -5.40 7.46
N GLY A 240 -31.00 -4.82 8.27
CA GLY A 240 -31.27 -3.63 9.11
C GLY A 240 -31.28 -2.30 8.36
N GLU A 241 -30.47 -2.15 7.30
CA GLU A 241 -30.62 -1.08 6.32
C GLU A 241 -31.70 -1.48 5.31
N ARG A 242 -32.94 -1.51 5.78
CA ARG A 242 -34.12 -1.68 4.91
C ARG A 242 -34.02 -0.68 3.77
N GLU A 243 -34.58 -1.05 2.63
CA GLU A 243 -34.78 -0.27 1.42
C GLU A 243 -35.50 1.06 1.69
N VAL A 244 -34.83 1.99 2.38
CA VAL A 244 -35.32 3.32 2.65
C VAL A 244 -35.18 4.09 1.35
N VAL A 245 -36.30 4.57 0.84
CA VAL A 245 -36.35 5.43 -0.35
C VAL A 245 -35.36 6.58 -0.16
N GLY A 246 -34.39 6.69 -1.09
CA GLY A 246 -33.36 7.72 -1.04
C GLY A 246 -32.19 7.46 -0.07
N GLY A 247 -32.13 6.29 0.58
CA GLY A 247 -31.07 5.89 1.50
C GLY A 247 -29.68 5.68 0.84
N LYS A 248 -28.73 5.13 1.60
CA LYS A 248 -27.40 4.77 1.08
C LYS A 248 -27.48 3.64 0.05
N TYR A 249 -26.43 3.51 -0.77
CA TYR A 249 -26.34 2.35 -1.66
C TYR A 249 -26.07 1.09 -0.83
N PHE A 250 -26.67 -0.03 -1.20
CA PHE A 250 -26.38 -1.33 -0.62
C PHE A 250 -25.74 -2.25 -1.65
N TYR A 251 -24.86 -3.14 -1.18
CA TYR A 251 -24.24 -4.17 -1.99
C TYR A 251 -25.10 -5.43 -1.93
N ARG A 252 -25.47 -5.95 -3.10
CA ARG A 252 -26.04 -7.28 -3.22
C ARG A 252 -24.97 -8.18 -3.83
N PRO A 253 -24.40 -9.13 -3.07
CA PRO A 253 -23.47 -10.08 -3.66
C PRO A 253 -24.17 -10.82 -4.82
N PRO A 254 -23.43 -11.16 -5.90
CA PRO A 254 -23.96 -12.05 -6.92
C PRO A 254 -24.56 -13.28 -6.26
N ALA A 255 -25.74 -13.73 -6.73
CA ALA A 255 -26.31 -14.98 -6.25
C ALA A 255 -25.26 -16.07 -6.45
N PHE A 256 -24.91 -16.80 -5.38
CA PHE A 256 -24.13 -18.03 -5.51
C PHE A 256 -24.93 -18.94 -6.45
N GLN A 257 -24.47 -19.09 -7.69
CA GLN A 257 -24.93 -20.15 -8.57
C GLN A 257 -24.34 -21.43 -7.98
N TRP A 258 -25.13 -22.14 -7.18
CA TRP A 258 -24.83 -23.54 -6.90
C TRP A 258 -24.88 -24.28 -8.23
N ALA A 259 -23.82 -25.03 -8.53
CA ALA A 259 -23.88 -26.17 -9.43
C ALA A 259 -24.39 -27.37 -8.62
#